data_AF-A0A6I6MYW4-F1
#
_entry.id   AF-A0A6I6MYW4-F1
#
_cell.length_a   1.000
_cell.length_b   1.000
_cell.length_c   1.000
_cell.angle_alpha   90.00
_cell.angle_beta   90.00
_cell.angle_gamma   90.00
#
_symmetry.space_group_name_H-M   'P 1'
#
loop_
_entity.id
_entity.type
_entity.pdbx_description
1 polymer ?
#
loop_
_entity_poly.entity_id
_entity_poly.type
_entity_poly.pdbx_seq_one_letter_code
_entity_poly.pdbx_strand_id
1 'polypeptide(L)'
;MFGKNSAKAPDVRAYDQAKEATRRASFLNAASQLPESDPDRQDLALLFRVCRATALGTGAELGKTQPEIDAEIAALCDADIARLKKASPSAVQDFARESHKIAKAFLATVDPNAFGASRPPTTH
;
A
#
# COMPACT_ATOMS: atom_id res chain seq x y z
N MET A 1 -27.08 -12.50 32.30
CA MET A 1 -27.17 -12.11 30.88
C MET A 1 -25.75 -12.10 30.32
N PHE A 2 -25.39 -13.08 29.49
CA PHE A 2 -24.08 -13.10 28.85
C PHE A 2 -24.12 -12.20 27.61
N GLY A 3 -23.50 -11.02 27.73
CA GLY A 3 -23.21 -10.18 26.58
C GLY A 3 -22.23 -10.92 25.67
N LYS A 4 -22.73 -11.43 24.54
CA LYS A 4 -21.87 -11.88 23.45
C LYS A 4 -21.18 -10.63 22.91
N ASN A 5 -19.97 -10.34 23.40
CA ASN A 5 -19.02 -9.51 22.67
C ASN A 5 -18.76 -10.24 21.36
N SER A 6 -19.48 -9.84 20.31
CA SER A 6 -19.20 -10.24 18.94
C SER A 6 -17.82 -9.68 18.60
N ALA A 7 -16.77 -10.43 18.95
CA ALA A 7 -15.44 -10.21 18.41
C ALA A 7 -15.61 -10.19 16.89
N LYS A 8 -15.45 -9.01 16.30
CA LYS A 8 -15.46 -8.83 14.85
C LYS A 8 -14.45 -9.84 14.32
N ALA A 9 -14.91 -10.82 13.54
CA ALA A 9 -14.01 -11.79 12.95
C ALA A 9 -12.97 -10.99 12.15
N PRO A 10 -11.67 -11.26 12.33
CA PRO A 10 -10.65 -10.45 11.70
C PRO A 10 -10.74 -10.59 10.18
N ASP A 11 -10.72 -9.45 9.49
CA ASP A 11 -10.98 -9.39 8.05
C ASP A 11 -9.71 -9.74 7.28
N VAL A 12 -9.58 -11.03 6.95
CA VAL A 12 -8.49 -11.58 6.15
C VAL A 12 -8.36 -10.86 4.81
N ARG A 13 -9.48 -10.45 4.19
CA ARG A 13 -9.45 -9.75 2.90
C ARG A 13 -8.87 -8.35 3.04
N ALA A 14 -9.22 -7.64 4.11
CA ALA A 14 -8.66 -6.32 4.38
C ALA A 14 -7.14 -6.40 4.62
N TYR A 15 -6.66 -7.42 5.32
CA TYR A 15 -5.23 -7.65 5.52
C TYR A 15 -4.50 -7.96 4.20
N ASP A 16 -5.06 -8.83 3.36
CA ASP A 16 -4.45 -9.15 2.07
C ASP A 16 -4.40 -7.94 1.13
N GLN A 17 -5.46 -7.12 1.12
CA GLN A 17 -5.47 -5.85 0.39
C GLN A 17 -4.43 -4.86 0.92
N ALA A 18 -4.31 -4.72 2.24
CA ALA A 18 -3.35 -3.81 2.86
C ALA A 18 -1.90 -4.26 2.63
N LYS A 19 -1.62 -5.56 2.72
CA LYS A 19 -0.31 -6.12 2.35
C LYS A 19 0.02 -5.84 0.90
N GLU A 20 -0.89 -6.14 -0.03
CA GLU A 20 -0.67 -5.93 -1.45
C GLU A 20 -0.43 -4.43 -1.73
N ALA A 21 -1.25 -3.54 -1.18
CA ALA A 21 -1.05 -2.10 -1.31
C ALA A 21 0.31 -1.64 -0.74
N THR A 22 0.74 -2.19 0.40
CA THR A 22 2.04 -1.87 1.01
C THR A 22 3.20 -2.33 0.14
N ARG A 23 3.14 -3.57 -0.38
CA ARG A 23 4.10 -4.11 -1.34
C ARG A 23 4.20 -3.22 -2.57
N ARG A 24 3.07 -2.82 -3.15
CA ARG A 24 3.02 -1.94 -4.34
C ARG A 24 3.58 -0.55 -4.05
N ALA A 25 3.25 0.06 -2.92
CA ALA A 25 3.82 1.34 -2.50
C ALA A 25 5.33 1.25 -2.25
N SER A 26 5.80 0.15 -1.64
CA SER A 26 7.22 -0.13 -1.43
C SER A 26 7.97 -0.24 -2.76
N PHE A 27 7.39 -0.97 -3.72
CA PHE A 27 7.95 -1.09 -5.06
C PHE A 27 8.02 0.26 -5.75
N LEU A 28 6.94 1.06 -5.72
CA LEU A 28 6.95 2.38 -6.35
C LEU A 28 8.02 3.29 -5.73
N ASN A 29 8.20 3.25 -4.41
CA ASN A 29 9.25 4.00 -3.72
C ASN A 29 10.67 3.52 -4.10
N ALA A 30 10.85 2.21 -4.35
CA ALA A 30 12.11 1.65 -4.81
C ALA A 30 12.37 1.90 -6.31
N ALA A 31 11.33 1.87 -7.13
CA ALA A 31 11.37 2.20 -8.56
C ALA A 31 11.55 3.71 -8.78
N SER A 32 11.10 4.55 -7.83
CA SER A 32 11.29 6.00 -7.81
C SER A 32 12.66 6.43 -7.28
N GLN A 33 13.70 5.61 -7.37
CA GLN A 33 15.10 6.10 -7.31
C GLN A 33 15.49 6.95 -8.55
N LEU A 34 14.49 7.36 -9.34
CA LEU A 34 14.51 8.44 -10.32
C LEU A 34 14.59 9.81 -9.61
N PRO A 35 15.15 10.85 -10.26
CA PRO A 35 15.75 12.03 -9.63
C PRO A 35 14.88 12.77 -8.60
N GLU A 36 15.54 13.33 -7.58
CA GLU A 36 15.01 13.91 -6.33
C GLU A 36 13.94 15.01 -6.42
N SER A 37 13.62 15.51 -7.62
CA SER A 37 12.83 16.73 -7.84
C SER A 37 11.34 16.52 -8.07
N ASP A 38 10.81 15.29 -7.91
CA ASP A 38 9.43 14.98 -8.27
C ASP A 38 8.47 15.04 -7.05
N PRO A 39 7.37 15.84 -7.08
CA PRO A 39 6.30 15.80 -6.07
C PRO A 39 5.75 14.40 -5.81
N ASP A 40 5.92 13.49 -6.79
CA ASP A 40 5.58 12.08 -6.67
C ASP A 40 6.31 11.38 -5.50
N ARG A 41 7.50 11.81 -5.06
CA ARG A 41 8.22 11.13 -3.96
C ARG A 41 7.53 11.32 -2.60
N GLN A 42 6.97 12.50 -2.33
CA GLN A 42 6.25 12.76 -1.08
C GLN A 42 4.95 11.94 -1.04
N ASP A 43 4.26 11.90 -2.17
CA ASP A 43 3.06 11.11 -2.42
C ASP A 43 3.31 9.60 -2.24
N LEU A 44 4.46 9.11 -2.73
CA LEU A 44 4.88 7.71 -2.56
C LEU A 44 5.25 7.37 -1.12
N ALA A 45 5.93 8.27 -0.41
CA ALA A 45 6.25 8.09 1.00
C ALA A 45 4.97 8.07 1.87
N LEU A 46 3.99 8.92 1.54
CA LEU A 46 2.69 8.92 2.19
C LEU A 46 1.93 7.62 1.91
N LEU A 47 1.87 7.18 0.65
CA LEU A 47 1.28 5.90 0.26
C LEU A 47 1.88 4.74 1.04
N PHE A 48 3.21 4.67 1.12
CA PHE A 48 3.88 3.61 1.87
C PHE A 48 3.51 3.63 3.35
N ARG A 49 3.55 4.81 3.99
CA ARG A 49 3.24 4.95 5.42
C ARG A 49 1.80 4.52 5.74
N VAL A 50 0.83 5.00 4.97
CA VAL A 50 -0.59 4.69 5.23
C VAL A 50 -0.86 3.22 4.94
N CYS A 51 -0.41 2.69 3.81
CA CYS A 51 -0.60 1.27 3.48
C CYS A 51 0.02 0.36 4.56
N ARG A 52 1.26 0.67 4.99
CA ARG A 52 1.96 -0.09 6.02
C ARG A 52 1.23 -0.02 7.36
N ALA A 53 0.79 1.17 7.78
CA ALA A 53 0.03 1.32 9.02
C ALA A 53 -1.26 0.48 9.00
N THR A 54 -1.98 0.45 7.87
CA THR A 54 -3.17 -0.39 7.72
C THR A 54 -2.84 -1.88 7.72
N ALA A 55 -1.75 -2.29 7.06
CA ALA A 55 -1.31 -3.69 7.06
C ALA A 55 -0.94 -4.16 8.48
N LEU A 56 -0.28 -3.30 9.27
CA LEU A 56 0.03 -3.57 10.67
C LEU A 56 -1.23 -3.64 11.54
N GLY A 57 -2.16 -2.71 11.37
CA GLY A 57 -3.43 -2.72 12.12
C GLY A 57 -4.26 -3.97 11.83
N THR A 58 -4.50 -4.27 10.55
CA THR A 58 -5.27 -5.44 10.12
C THR A 58 -4.57 -6.77 10.44
N GLY A 59 -3.24 -6.82 10.33
CA GLY A 59 -2.45 -7.99 10.71
C GLY A 59 -2.45 -8.24 12.21
N ALA A 60 -2.42 -7.18 13.03
CA ALA A 60 -2.53 -7.30 14.49
C ALA A 60 -3.91 -7.84 14.92
N GLU A 61 -5.00 -7.44 14.24
CA GLU A 61 -6.33 -8.03 14.46
C GLU A 61 -6.38 -9.53 14.14
N LEU A 62 -5.55 -9.99 13.20
CA LEU A 62 -5.37 -11.40 12.85
C LEU A 62 -4.40 -12.14 13.80
N GLY A 63 -3.86 -11.47 14.82
CA GLY A 63 -2.89 -12.04 15.76
C GLY A 63 -1.46 -12.14 15.23
N LYS A 64 -1.14 -11.44 14.12
CA LYS A 64 0.22 -11.38 13.58
C LYS A 64 1.04 -10.28 14.26
N THR A 65 2.32 -10.56 14.42
CA THR A 65 3.30 -9.59 14.89
C THR A 65 3.80 -8.72 13.75
N GLN A 66 4.27 -7.52 14.07
CA GLN A 66 4.88 -6.63 13.08
C GLN A 66 6.01 -7.31 12.26
N PRO A 67 6.96 -8.06 12.87
CA PRO A 67 7.99 -8.77 12.11
C PRO A 67 7.44 -9.78 11.09
N GLU A 68 6.36 -10.49 11.42
CA GLU A 68 5.74 -11.45 10.49
C GLU A 68 5.09 -10.73 9.30
N ILE A 69 4.40 -9.61 9.56
CA ILE A 69 3.78 -8.79 8.53
C ILE A 69 4.85 -8.18 7.61
N ASP A 70 5.91 -7.60 8.19
CA ASP A 70 7.02 -7.03 7.44
C ASP A 70 7.75 -8.12 6.60
N ALA A 71 7.91 -9.33 7.12
CA ALA A 71 8.50 -10.46 6.39
C ALA A 71 7.63 -10.93 5.20
N GLU A 72 6.30 -11.01 5.38
CA GLU A 72 5.37 -11.34 4.31
C GLU A 72 5.43 -10.32 3.17
N ILE A 73 5.48 -9.03 3.50
CA ILE A 73 5.58 -7.95 2.52
C ILE A 73 6.93 -8.00 1.81
N ALA A 74 8.02 -8.23 2.54
CA ALA A 74 9.37 -8.36 1.96
C ALA A 74 9.44 -9.51 0.95
N ALA A 75 8.90 -10.68 1.28
CA ALA A 75 8.89 -11.84 0.38
C ALA A 75 8.13 -11.56 -0.94
N LEU A 76 7.02 -10.80 -0.87
CA LEU A 76 6.27 -10.37 -2.05
C LEU A 76 7.06 -9.38 -2.92
N CYS A 77 7.76 -8.44 -2.28
CA CYS A 77 8.64 -7.49 -2.97
C CYS A 77 9.80 -8.21 -3.66
N ASP A 78 10.45 -9.16 -3.00
CA ASP A 78 11.55 -9.95 -3.56
C ASP A 78 11.09 -10.75 -4.79
N ALA A 79 9.88 -11.32 -4.75
CA ALA A 79 9.28 -12.02 -5.87
C ALA A 79 9.05 -11.09 -7.09
N ASP A 80 8.59 -9.86 -6.87
CA ASP A 80 8.49 -8.87 -7.96
C ASP A 80 9.83 -8.50 -8.53
N ILE A 81 10.81 -8.20 -7.68
CA ILE A 81 12.16 -7.84 -8.12
C ILE A 81 12.74 -8.98 -8.95
N ALA A 82 12.61 -10.23 -8.50
CA ALA A 82 13.07 -11.40 -9.23
C ALA A 82 12.39 -11.55 -10.60
N ARG A 83 11.07 -11.29 -10.67
CA ARG A 83 10.31 -11.31 -11.93
C ARG A 83 10.75 -10.18 -12.87
N LEU A 84 10.92 -8.97 -12.36
CA LEU A 84 11.25 -7.78 -13.13
C LEU A 84 12.69 -7.76 -13.63
N LYS A 85 13.64 -8.36 -12.90
CA LYS A 85 15.03 -8.53 -13.35
C LYS A 85 15.15 -9.26 -14.69
N LYS A 86 14.15 -10.05 -15.08
CA LYS A 86 14.10 -10.80 -16.34
C LYS A 86 13.09 -10.22 -17.33
N ALA A 87 12.41 -9.13 -16.97
CA ALA A 87 11.32 -8.57 -17.76
C ALA A 87 11.81 -7.51 -18.74
N SER A 88 11.02 -7.23 -19.78
CA SER A 88 11.29 -6.12 -20.68
C SER A 88 11.03 -4.77 -19.98
N PRO A 89 11.64 -3.67 -20.45
CA PRO A 89 11.36 -2.33 -19.94
C PRO A 89 9.86 -1.96 -19.96
N SER A 90 9.12 -2.42 -20.98
CA SER A 90 7.67 -2.22 -21.07
C SER A 90 6.92 -2.92 -19.92
N ALA A 91 7.29 -4.15 -19.60
CA ALA A 91 6.68 -4.90 -18.51
C ALA A 91 6.97 -4.26 -17.14
N VAL A 92 8.15 -3.65 -16.96
CA VAL A 92 8.48 -2.86 -15.76
C VAL A 92 7.59 -1.62 -15.66
N GLN A 93 7.38 -0.90 -16.76
CA GLN A 93 6.52 0.29 -16.80
C GLN A 93 5.04 -0.06 -16.56
N ASP A 94 4.55 -1.13 -17.16
CA ASP A 94 3.19 -1.64 -16.94
C ASP A 94 3.00 -2.02 -15.48
N PHE A 95 3.94 -2.77 -14.91
CA PHE A 95 3.90 -3.14 -13.51
C PHE A 95 3.92 -1.93 -12.57
N ALA A 96 4.74 -0.91 -12.85
CA ALA A 96 4.75 0.33 -12.08
C ALA A 96 3.40 1.06 -12.17
N ARG A 97 2.81 1.15 -13.37
CA ARG A 97 1.50 1.79 -13.59
C ARG A 97 0.38 1.06 -12.85
N GLU A 98 0.36 -0.26 -12.90
CA GLU A 98 -0.60 -1.08 -12.14
C GLU A 98 -0.42 -0.91 -10.63
N SER A 99 0.83 -0.92 -10.17
CA SER A 99 1.17 -0.73 -8.75
C SER A 99 0.65 0.62 -8.24
N HIS A 100 0.80 1.68 -9.04
CA HIS A 100 0.27 3.01 -8.71
C HIS A 100 -1.25 2.96 -8.57
N LYS A 101 -1.97 2.35 -9.53
CA LYS A 101 -3.44 2.23 -9.46
C LYS A 101 -3.93 1.49 -8.22
N ILE A 102 -3.31 0.36 -7.89
CA ILE A 102 -3.68 -0.46 -6.73
C ILE A 102 -3.45 0.31 -5.43
N ALA A 103 -2.27 0.90 -5.27
CA ALA A 103 -1.93 1.66 -4.06
C ALA A 103 -2.83 2.89 -3.88
N LYS A 104 -3.14 3.63 -4.95
CA LYS A 104 -4.08 4.77 -4.91
C LYS A 104 -5.51 4.34 -4.61
N ALA A 105 -5.99 3.27 -5.23
CA ALA A 105 -7.34 2.76 -4.97
C ALA A 105 -7.50 2.34 -3.50
N PHE A 106 -6.49 1.66 -2.95
CA PHE A 106 -6.46 1.33 -1.54
C PHE A 106 -6.41 2.58 -0.66
N LEU A 107 -5.60 3.58 -1.02
CA LEU A 107 -5.54 4.81 -0.23
C LEU A 107 -6.90 5.52 -0.18
N ALA A 108 -7.63 5.58 -1.30
CA ALA A 108 -8.96 6.20 -1.35
C ALA A 108 -9.99 5.51 -0.43
N THR A 109 -9.78 4.23 -0.06
CA THR A 109 -10.68 3.52 0.87
C THR A 109 -10.30 3.73 2.33
N VAL A 110 -9.04 3.98 2.64
CA VAL A 110 -8.55 4.14 4.02
C VAL A 110 -8.37 5.60 4.44
N ASP A 111 -8.05 6.48 3.50
CA ASP A 111 -7.92 7.92 3.69
C ASP A 111 -8.31 8.67 2.40
N PRO A 112 -9.59 9.01 2.23
CA PRO A 112 -10.08 9.73 1.06
C PRO A 112 -9.53 11.17 0.95
N ASN A 113 -8.83 11.68 1.98
CA ASN A 113 -8.22 13.01 1.98
C ASN A 113 -6.69 12.98 1.82
N ALA A 114 -6.06 11.80 1.80
CA ALA A 114 -4.60 11.68 1.76
C ALA A 114 -3.96 12.26 0.49
N PHE A 115 -4.66 12.19 -0.65
CA PHE A 115 -4.36 12.97 -1.83
C PHE A 115 -5.40 14.06 -1.94
N GLY A 116 -5.13 15.23 -1.34
CA GLY A 116 -5.99 16.38 -1.52
C GLY A 116 -6.26 16.56 -3.01
N ALA A 117 -7.51 16.32 -3.42
CA ALA A 117 -8.07 17.07 -4.52
C ALA A 117 -7.74 18.53 -4.19
N SER A 118 -6.85 19.14 -4.97
CA SER A 118 -6.66 20.58 -4.97
C SER A 118 -8.06 21.19 -4.94
N ARG A 119 -8.32 21.89 -3.83
CA ARG A 119 -9.60 22.42 -3.35
C ARG A 119 -10.54 22.84 -4.49
N PRO A 120 -11.87 22.62 -4.40
CA PRO A 120 -12.78 23.32 -5.29
C PRO A 120 -12.58 24.84 -5.08
N PRO A 121 -12.55 25.66 -6.16
CA PRO A 121 -12.53 27.10 -5.97
C PRO A 121 -13.82 27.50 -5.26
N THR A 122 -13.66 28.01 -4.05
CA THR A 122 -14.73 28.71 -3.34
C THR A 122 -14.98 30.00 -4.09
N THR A 123 -16.08 30.07 -4.85
CA THR A 123 -16.57 31.35 -5.36
C THR A 123 -17.82 31.70 -4.57
N HIS A 124 -17.68 32.80 -3.82
CA HIS A 124 -18.74 33.54 -3.17
C HIS A 124 -19.81 34.03 -4.16
#